data_AF-A0A822JFE9-F1
#
_entry.id   AF-A0A822JFE9-F1
#
_cell.length_a   1.000
_cell.length_b   1.000
_cell.length_c   1.000
_cell.angle_alpha   90.00
_cell.angle_beta   90.00
_cell.angle_gamma   90.00
#
_symmetry.space_group_name_H-M   'P 1'
#
loop_
_entity.id
_entity.type
_entity.pdbx_description
1 polymer ?
#
loop_
_entity_poly.entity_id
_entity_poly.type
_entity_poly.pdbx_seq_one_letter_code
_entity_poly.pdbx_strand_id
1 'polypeptide(L)'
;MEETIYKIGFWSALVAFVAAFGFDVAQILQLIGIVSYPWDEILIYGFSLFIATPFMLALLALHYVTPDDKKFWSHAAVLFAVLYSTYVTLNYVVQLTAVIPYAAPNPVLVQTPHSLFWTVDALGYIALGLATLFAVPVFAKHGLQKWLRWFFLANFLVTPLIALVYFYPNFSTALLLLGLPWIVTATGSMLLLALFFSVYVRRNRGGTPTTFIAWQTSI
;
A
#
# COMPACT_ATOMS: atom_id res chain seq x y z
N MET A 1 25.01 -1.10 -7.65
CA MET A 1 23.77 -0.28 -7.71
C MET A 1 22.53 -1.15 -7.61
N GLU A 2 22.39 -2.21 -8.44
CA GLU A 2 21.23 -3.09 -8.40
C GLU A 2 20.98 -3.77 -7.04
N GLU A 3 22.03 -4.33 -6.41
CA GLU A 3 21.88 -4.97 -5.09
C GLU A 3 21.30 -4.02 -4.03
N THR A 4 21.72 -2.75 -4.05
CA THR A 4 21.20 -1.71 -3.15
C THR A 4 19.72 -1.47 -3.38
N ILE A 5 19.28 -1.42 -4.65
CA ILE A 5 17.86 -1.23 -5.01
C ILE A 5 17.03 -2.41 -4.51
N TYR A 6 17.47 -3.65 -4.69
CA TYR A 6 16.77 -4.83 -4.16
C TYR A 6 16.67 -4.81 -2.62
N LYS A 7 17.72 -4.36 -1.92
CA LYS A 7 17.69 -4.21 -0.45
C LYS A 7 16.71 -3.13 -0.01
N ILE A 8 16.71 -1.97 -0.66
CA ILE A 8 15.77 -0.89 -0.38
C ILE A 8 14.34 -1.36 -0.63
N GLY A 9 14.08 -2.00 -1.77
CA GLY A 9 12.77 -2.57 -2.09
C GLY A 9 12.29 -3.58 -1.05
N PHE A 10 13.18 -4.48 -0.61
CA PHE A 10 12.87 -5.45 0.45
C PHE A 10 12.46 -4.79 1.76
N TRP A 11 13.29 -3.91 2.30
CA TRP A 11 13.03 -3.27 3.60
C TRP A 11 11.81 -2.35 3.55
N SER A 12 11.67 -1.57 2.48
CA SER A 12 10.50 -0.69 2.30
C SER A 12 9.20 -1.50 2.21
N ALA A 13 9.18 -2.60 1.46
CA ALA A 13 8.00 -3.46 1.38
C ALA A 13 7.73 -4.19 2.71
N LEU A 14 8.76 -4.60 3.44
CA LEU A 14 8.62 -5.26 4.74
C LEU A 14 8.06 -4.30 5.80
N VAL A 15 8.56 -3.05 5.85
CA VAL A 15 8.02 -2.03 6.76
C VAL A 15 6.57 -1.73 6.41
N ALA A 16 6.24 -1.56 5.11
CA ALA A 16 4.87 -1.37 4.67
C ALA A 16 3.96 -2.54 5.11
N PHE A 17 4.42 -3.79 4.96
CA PHE A 17 3.69 -4.97 5.41
C PHE A 17 3.44 -4.98 6.92
N VAL A 18 4.48 -4.74 7.73
CA VAL A 18 4.35 -4.72 9.20
C VAL A 18 3.39 -3.60 9.63
N ALA A 19 3.49 -2.44 8.99
CA ALA A 19 2.60 -1.32 9.24
C ALA A 19 1.14 -1.63 8.83
N ALA A 20 0.91 -2.24 7.67
CA ALA A 20 -0.42 -2.65 7.22
C ALA A 20 -1.03 -3.70 8.15
N PHE A 21 -0.25 -4.68 8.58
CA PHE A 21 -0.70 -5.64 9.58
C PHE A 21 -1.04 -4.96 10.92
N GLY A 22 -0.22 -4.00 11.37
CA GLY A 22 -0.49 -3.22 12.58
C GLY A 22 -1.78 -2.38 12.47
N PHE A 23 -2.00 -1.77 11.31
CA PHE A 23 -3.24 -1.07 10.98
C PHE A 23 -4.44 -2.01 11.04
N ASP A 24 -4.35 -3.19 10.40
CA ASP A 24 -5.43 -4.18 10.39
C ASP A 24 -5.80 -4.60 11.82
N VAL A 25 -4.80 -4.86 12.66
CA VAL A 25 -5.00 -5.18 14.08
C VAL A 25 -5.67 -4.01 14.81
N ALA A 26 -5.17 -2.79 14.65
CA ALA A 26 -5.76 -1.61 15.30
C ALA A 26 -7.22 -1.39 14.87
N GLN A 27 -7.52 -1.55 13.58
CA GLN A 27 -8.86 -1.41 13.02
C GLN A 27 -9.81 -2.48 13.57
N ILE A 28 -9.36 -3.74 13.67
CA ILE A 28 -10.16 -4.82 14.26
C ILE A 28 -10.44 -4.54 15.74
N LEU A 29 -9.42 -4.13 16.50
CA LEU A 29 -9.56 -3.82 17.93
C LEU A 29 -10.52 -2.64 18.17
N GLN A 30 -10.52 -1.63 17.30
CA GLN A 30 -11.49 -0.55 17.31
C GLN A 30 -12.91 -1.07 17.04
N LEU A 31 -13.08 -1.89 16.00
CA LEU A 31 -14.40 -2.40 15.60
C LEU A 31 -15.08 -3.25 16.68
N ILE A 32 -14.30 -3.99 17.48
CA ILE A 32 -14.81 -4.81 18.59
C ILE A 32 -14.83 -4.06 19.93
N GLY A 33 -14.45 -2.77 19.94
CA GLY A 33 -14.54 -1.89 21.11
C GLY A 33 -13.46 -2.12 22.18
N ILE A 34 -12.34 -2.79 21.85
CA ILE A 34 -11.24 -2.99 22.80
C ILE A 34 -10.39 -1.72 22.93
N VAL A 35 -10.19 -1.00 21.83
CA VAL A 35 -9.47 0.28 21.82
C VAL A 35 -10.45 1.38 21.43
N SER A 36 -10.39 2.51 22.14
CA SER A 36 -11.27 3.67 21.94
C SER A 36 -10.47 4.96 21.82
N TYR A 37 -11.17 6.04 21.46
CA TYR A 37 -10.60 7.39 21.37
C TYR A 37 -9.78 7.76 22.61
N PRO A 38 -8.59 8.37 22.45
CA PRO A 38 -7.92 8.73 21.19
C PRO A 38 -7.02 7.62 20.61
N TRP A 39 -6.86 6.50 21.33
CA TRP A 39 -5.83 5.50 21.01
C TRP A 39 -6.13 4.71 19.74
N ASP A 40 -7.40 4.47 19.43
CA ASP A 40 -7.82 3.82 18.20
C ASP A 40 -7.37 4.64 16.98
N GLU A 41 -7.69 5.93 16.98
CA GLU A 41 -7.28 6.87 15.93
C GLU A 41 -5.76 7.02 15.85
N ILE A 42 -5.07 7.18 16.99
CA ILE A 42 -3.60 7.29 17.01
C ILE A 42 -2.95 6.06 16.38
N LEU A 43 -3.42 4.85 16.73
CA LEU A 43 -2.86 3.62 16.18
C LEU A 43 -3.18 3.47 14.69
N ILE A 44 -4.43 3.72 14.28
CA ILE A 44 -4.87 3.61 12.89
C ILE A 44 -4.10 4.59 11.99
N TYR A 45 -4.07 5.87 12.36
CA TYR A 45 -3.35 6.90 11.59
C TYR A 45 -1.84 6.70 11.66
N GLY A 46 -1.31 6.35 12.83
CA GLY A 46 0.10 6.09 13.05
C GLY A 46 0.62 4.95 12.16
N PHE A 47 0.00 3.77 12.23
CA PHE A 47 0.38 2.65 11.37
C PHE A 47 0.23 2.99 9.89
N SER A 48 -0.86 3.66 9.49
CA SER A 48 -1.07 4.03 8.09
C SER A 48 0.02 4.95 7.52
N LEU A 49 0.57 5.88 8.31
CA LEU A 49 1.70 6.71 7.89
C LEU A 49 2.95 5.88 7.57
N PHE A 50 3.18 4.80 8.32
CA PHE A 50 4.27 3.85 8.07
C PHE A 50 3.98 2.88 6.92
N ILE A 51 2.78 2.88 6.35
CA ILE A 51 2.49 2.18 5.09
C ILE A 51 2.91 3.05 3.90
N ALA A 52 2.53 4.33 3.92
CA ALA A 52 2.49 5.17 2.73
C ALA A 52 3.85 5.35 2.06
N THR A 53 4.80 5.97 2.77
CA THR A 53 6.14 6.23 2.23
C THR A 53 6.89 4.92 1.91
N PRO A 54 6.89 3.89 2.77
CA PRO A 54 7.57 2.64 2.45
C PRO A 54 6.96 1.90 1.25
N PHE A 55 5.63 1.90 1.07
CA PHE A 55 5.01 1.33 -0.12
C PHE A 55 5.42 2.07 -1.41
N MET A 56 5.43 3.40 -1.39
CA MET A 56 5.92 4.21 -2.51
C MET A 56 7.38 3.91 -2.85
N LEU A 57 8.25 3.81 -1.85
CA LEU A 57 9.66 3.46 -2.05
C LEU A 57 9.84 2.04 -2.59
N ALA A 58 8.99 1.10 -2.17
CA ALA A 58 9.00 -0.26 -2.72
C ALA A 58 8.61 -0.30 -4.20
N LEU A 59 7.62 0.50 -4.63
CA LEU A 59 7.27 0.64 -6.05
C LEU A 59 8.33 1.40 -6.85
N LEU A 60 9.00 2.38 -6.25
CA LEU A 60 10.15 3.03 -6.88
C LEU A 60 11.29 2.02 -7.12
N ALA A 61 11.61 1.21 -6.12
CA ALA A 61 12.58 0.13 -6.28
C ALA A 61 12.14 -0.88 -7.35
N LEU A 62 10.83 -1.20 -7.42
CA LEU A 62 10.27 -2.08 -8.46
C LEU A 62 10.49 -1.47 -9.85
N HIS A 63 10.24 -0.17 -10.03
CA HIS A 63 10.47 0.53 -11.29
C HIS A 63 11.93 0.41 -11.76
N TYR A 64 12.90 0.58 -10.86
CA TYR A 64 14.31 0.47 -11.22
C TYR A 64 14.76 -0.93 -11.61
N VAL A 65 14.10 -1.98 -11.12
CA VAL A 65 14.40 -3.39 -11.50
C VAL A 65 13.47 -3.92 -12.60
N THR A 66 12.59 -3.08 -13.13
CA THR A 66 11.64 -3.44 -14.20
C THR A 66 12.33 -3.35 -15.57
N PRO A 67 12.19 -4.38 -16.44
CA PRO A 67 12.65 -4.33 -17.82
C PRO A 67 12.10 -3.14 -18.62
N ASP A 68 12.87 -2.64 -19.59
CA ASP A 68 12.56 -1.40 -20.33
C ASP A 68 11.21 -1.45 -21.06
N ASP A 69 10.81 -2.60 -21.60
CA ASP A 69 9.53 -2.81 -22.29
C ASP A 69 8.30 -2.65 -21.37
N LYS A 70 8.50 -2.70 -20.05
CA LYS A 70 7.45 -2.57 -19.03
C LYS A 70 7.59 -1.30 -18.19
N LYS A 71 8.58 -0.46 -18.44
CA LYS A 71 8.87 0.71 -17.59
C LYS A 71 7.71 1.70 -17.53
N PHE A 72 6.96 1.89 -18.61
CA PHE A 72 5.76 2.73 -18.61
C PHE A 72 4.78 2.34 -17.49
N TRP A 73 4.48 1.04 -17.36
CA TRP A 73 3.55 0.52 -16.36
C TRP A 73 4.06 0.72 -14.93
N SER A 74 5.32 0.36 -14.69
CA SER A 74 5.95 0.58 -13.37
C SER A 74 6.06 2.06 -13.00
N HIS A 75 6.30 2.95 -13.97
CA HIS A 75 6.38 4.38 -13.72
C HIS A 75 5.00 4.96 -13.38
N ALA A 76 3.95 4.56 -14.12
CA ALA A 76 2.58 4.90 -13.79
C ALA A 76 2.20 4.44 -12.37
N ALA A 77 2.61 3.23 -11.97
CA ALA A 77 2.40 2.73 -10.60
C ALA A 77 3.08 3.65 -9.56
N VAL A 78 4.29 4.12 -9.82
CA VAL A 78 4.99 5.08 -8.95
C VAL A 78 4.24 6.41 -8.85
N LEU A 79 3.75 6.96 -9.96
CA LEU A 79 2.99 8.23 -9.95
C LEU A 79 1.76 8.14 -9.05
N PHE A 80 0.99 7.04 -9.14
CA PHE A 80 -0.15 6.81 -8.27
C PHE A 80 0.25 6.54 -6.81
N ALA A 81 1.39 5.88 -6.57
CA ALA A 81 1.91 5.69 -5.21
C ALA A 81 2.32 7.02 -4.55
N VAL A 82 2.83 7.98 -5.33
CA VAL A 82 3.10 9.35 -4.87
C VAL A 82 1.80 10.07 -4.51
N LEU A 83 0.76 9.97 -5.34
CA LEU A 83 -0.57 10.53 -5.03
C LEU A 83 -1.14 9.94 -3.74
N TYR A 84 -1.14 8.61 -3.61
CA TYR A 84 -1.55 7.91 -2.40
C TYR A 84 -0.79 8.43 -1.18
N SER A 85 0.54 8.44 -1.24
CA SER A 85 1.38 8.87 -0.12
C SER A 85 1.14 10.32 0.26
N THR A 86 0.89 11.18 -0.72
CA THR A 86 0.60 12.60 -0.48
C THR A 86 -0.73 12.78 0.25
N TYR A 87 -1.82 12.17 -0.22
CA TYR A 87 -3.13 12.30 0.40
C TYR A 87 -3.17 11.71 1.81
N VAL A 88 -2.62 10.49 1.97
CA VAL A 88 -2.56 9.82 3.27
C VAL A 88 -1.69 10.57 4.27
N THR A 89 -0.52 11.04 3.85
CA THR A 89 0.37 11.79 4.76
C THR A 89 -0.28 13.11 5.17
N LEU A 90 -0.86 13.84 4.21
CA LEU A 90 -1.59 15.08 4.49
C LEU A 90 -2.70 14.83 5.52
N ASN A 91 -3.50 13.78 5.31
CA ASN A 91 -4.61 13.47 6.19
C ASN A 91 -4.14 13.10 7.60
N TYR A 92 -3.34 12.04 7.71
CA TYR A 92 -3.03 11.45 9.01
C TYR A 92 -2.08 12.31 9.84
N VAL A 93 -1.19 13.10 9.22
CA VAL A 93 -0.41 14.10 9.96
C VAL A 93 -1.32 15.17 10.54
N VAL A 94 -2.32 15.66 9.78
CA VAL A 94 -3.29 16.63 10.30
C VAL A 94 -4.09 16.05 11.46
N GLN A 95 -4.61 14.81 11.33
CA GLN A 95 -5.34 14.18 12.43
C GLN A 95 -4.48 14.05 13.70
N LEU A 96 -3.26 13.53 13.57
CA LEU A 96 -2.36 13.29 14.69
C LEU A 96 -1.82 14.57 15.35
N THR A 97 -1.66 15.67 14.60
CA THR A 97 -0.97 16.87 15.10
C THR A 97 -1.87 18.06 15.35
N ALA A 98 -2.99 18.17 14.63
CA ALA A 98 -3.86 19.35 14.65
C ALA A 98 -5.31 19.05 15.07
N VAL A 99 -5.68 17.77 15.18
CA VAL A 99 -7.03 17.35 15.62
C VAL A 99 -6.96 16.70 17.00
N ILE A 100 -6.39 15.50 17.09
CA ILE A 100 -6.40 14.66 18.30
C ILE A 100 -5.82 15.38 19.55
N PRO A 101 -4.74 16.18 19.46
CA PRO A 101 -4.17 16.84 20.64
C PRO A 101 -5.05 17.96 21.23
N TYR A 102 -6.08 18.44 20.52
CA TYR A 102 -6.84 19.63 20.89
C TYR A 102 -8.27 19.28 21.31
N ALA A 103 -8.74 19.87 22.40
CA ALA A 103 -10.11 19.63 22.91
C ALA A 103 -11.22 20.23 22.02
N ALA A 104 -10.90 21.27 21.24
CA ALA A 104 -11.82 21.94 20.33
C ALA A 104 -11.11 22.21 18.99
N PRO A 105 -10.85 21.17 18.18
CA PRO A 105 -10.18 21.33 16.90
C PRO A 105 -11.08 22.06 15.91
N ASN A 106 -10.47 22.68 14.88
CA ASN A 106 -11.25 23.27 13.79
C ASN A 106 -12.06 22.17 13.08
N PRO A 107 -13.40 22.27 13.01
CA PRO A 107 -14.25 21.22 12.42
C PRO A 107 -13.89 20.87 10.96
N VAL A 108 -13.31 21.80 10.20
CA VAL A 108 -12.86 21.56 8.81
C VAL A 108 -11.71 20.54 8.75
N LEU A 109 -10.93 20.44 9.83
CA LEU A 109 -9.78 19.53 9.91
C LEU A 109 -10.16 18.13 10.39
N VAL A 110 -11.31 17.97 11.03
CA VAL A 110 -11.71 16.69 11.63
C VAL A 110 -12.11 15.70 10.55
N GLN A 111 -11.52 14.50 10.58
CA GLN A 111 -11.98 13.40 9.75
C GLN A 111 -13.27 12.81 10.33
N THR A 112 -14.39 13.04 9.64
CA THR A 112 -15.70 12.42 9.92
C THR A 112 -16.33 12.01 8.59
N PRO A 113 -17.29 11.07 8.57
CA PRO A 113 -17.97 10.72 7.33
C PRO A 113 -18.44 11.95 6.55
N HIS A 114 -18.07 12.00 5.27
CA HIS A 114 -18.34 13.12 4.34
C HIS A 114 -17.59 14.43 4.61
N SER A 115 -16.61 14.46 5.52
CA SER A 115 -15.74 15.63 5.68
C SER A 115 -14.72 15.77 4.55
N LEU A 116 -14.00 16.90 4.53
CA LEU A 116 -12.90 17.12 3.60
C LEU A 116 -11.85 16.00 3.69
N PHE A 117 -11.40 15.71 4.91
CA PHE A 117 -10.36 14.71 5.14
C PHE A 117 -10.85 13.29 4.87
N TRP A 118 -12.14 12.99 5.05
CA TRP A 118 -12.74 11.74 4.59
C TRP A 118 -12.67 11.57 3.06
N THR A 119 -12.93 12.64 2.33
CA THR A 119 -12.86 12.63 0.86
C THR A 119 -11.40 12.52 0.37
N VAL A 120 -10.47 13.22 1.02
CA VAL A 120 -9.03 13.12 0.74
C VAL A 120 -8.53 11.70 0.98
N ASP A 121 -8.99 11.07 2.06
CA ASP A 121 -8.66 9.68 2.39
C ASP A 121 -9.14 8.72 1.30
N ALA A 122 -10.38 8.88 0.83
CA ALA A 122 -10.95 8.12 -0.28
C ALA A 122 -10.09 8.21 -1.56
N LEU A 123 -9.66 9.43 -1.91
CA LEU A 123 -8.76 9.65 -3.06
C LEU A 123 -7.41 8.96 -2.87
N GLY A 124 -6.91 8.91 -1.62
CA GLY A 124 -5.74 8.12 -1.25
C GLY A 124 -5.93 6.63 -1.60
N TYR A 125 -6.98 5.99 -1.10
CA TYR A 125 -7.23 4.58 -1.38
C TYR A 125 -7.50 4.27 -2.87
N ILE A 126 -8.11 5.21 -3.60
CA ILE A 126 -8.25 5.10 -5.06
C ILE A 126 -6.88 5.13 -5.73
N ALA A 127 -6.02 6.07 -5.34
CA ALA A 127 -4.66 6.15 -5.86
C ALA A 127 -3.85 4.88 -5.52
N LEU A 128 -3.99 4.32 -4.32
CA LEU A 128 -3.39 3.03 -3.95
C LEU A 128 -3.84 1.91 -4.90
N GLY A 129 -5.14 1.79 -5.14
CA GLY A 129 -5.69 0.79 -6.06
C GLY A 129 -5.19 0.96 -7.49
N LEU A 130 -5.09 2.20 -7.98
CA LEU A 130 -4.51 2.46 -9.29
C LEU A 130 -3.02 2.12 -9.33
N ALA A 131 -2.26 2.43 -8.28
CA ALA A 131 -0.85 2.05 -8.17
C ALA A 131 -0.68 0.53 -8.29
N THR A 132 -1.52 -0.25 -7.60
CA THR A 132 -1.47 -1.71 -7.70
C THR A 132 -1.91 -2.20 -9.08
N LEU A 133 -2.95 -1.63 -9.69
CA LEU A 133 -3.36 -1.96 -11.06
C LEU A 133 -2.24 -1.73 -12.08
N PHE A 134 -1.59 -0.56 -12.05
CA PHE A 134 -0.54 -0.22 -13.01
C PHE A 134 0.73 -1.05 -12.81
N ALA A 135 0.96 -1.62 -11.63
CA ALA A 135 2.06 -2.56 -11.41
C ALA A 135 1.76 -4.00 -11.90
N VAL A 136 0.49 -4.38 -12.12
CA VAL A 136 0.10 -5.73 -12.58
C VAL A 136 0.88 -6.20 -13.82
N PRO A 137 1.05 -5.39 -14.90
CA PRO A 137 1.77 -5.81 -16.11
C PRO A 137 3.27 -6.08 -15.91
N VAL A 138 3.87 -5.53 -14.85
CA VAL A 138 5.30 -5.70 -14.54
C VAL A 138 5.62 -7.18 -14.26
N PHE A 139 4.74 -7.85 -13.52
CA PHE A 139 4.95 -9.20 -13.02
C PHE A 139 4.72 -10.30 -14.08
N ALA A 140 5.60 -11.30 -14.08
CA ALA A 140 5.49 -12.50 -14.90
C ALA A 140 4.31 -13.39 -14.48
N LYS A 141 3.84 -14.24 -15.41
CA LYS A 141 2.66 -15.10 -15.21
C LYS A 141 2.96 -16.43 -14.50
N HIS A 142 4.17 -16.62 -13.96
CA HIS A 142 4.62 -17.86 -13.31
C HIS A 142 5.32 -17.59 -11.96
N GLY A 143 5.36 -18.61 -11.09
CA GLY A 143 6.04 -18.55 -9.79
C GLY A 143 5.46 -17.48 -8.85
N LEU A 144 6.30 -16.92 -7.98
CA LEU A 144 5.92 -15.88 -7.01
C LEU A 144 5.32 -14.63 -7.67
N GLN A 145 5.81 -14.25 -8.84
CA GLN A 145 5.30 -13.10 -9.59
C GLN A 145 3.84 -13.28 -10.03
N LYS A 146 3.40 -14.51 -10.31
CA LYS A 146 1.98 -14.80 -10.60
C LYS A 146 1.09 -14.45 -9.42
N TRP A 147 1.51 -14.80 -8.20
CA TRP A 147 0.77 -14.49 -6.98
C TRP A 147 0.76 -12.99 -6.71
N LEU A 148 1.89 -12.31 -6.86
CA LEU A 148 1.97 -10.84 -6.81
C LEU A 148 0.97 -10.18 -7.74
N ARG A 149 0.92 -10.64 -8.99
CA ARG A 149 0.01 -10.13 -10.01
C ARG A 149 -1.46 -10.26 -9.57
N TRP A 150 -1.84 -11.42 -9.00
CA TRP A 150 -3.20 -11.64 -8.53
C TRP A 150 -3.55 -10.82 -7.29
N PHE A 151 -2.64 -10.68 -6.34
CA PHE A 151 -2.87 -9.86 -5.14
C PHE A 151 -2.98 -8.37 -5.48
N PHE A 152 -2.12 -7.86 -6.37
CA PHE A 152 -2.21 -6.49 -6.84
C PHE A 152 -3.51 -6.23 -7.60
N LEU A 153 -3.90 -7.14 -8.49
CA LEU A 153 -5.18 -7.04 -9.19
C LEU A 153 -6.37 -7.11 -8.23
N ALA A 154 -6.33 -8.05 -7.28
CA ALA A 154 -7.37 -8.17 -6.26
C ALA A 154 -7.48 -6.90 -5.41
N ASN A 155 -6.35 -6.29 -5.02
CA ASN A 155 -6.35 -5.03 -4.27
C ASN A 155 -7.02 -3.90 -5.04
N PHE A 156 -6.72 -3.75 -6.34
CA PHE A 156 -7.44 -2.80 -7.20
C PHE A 156 -8.95 -3.11 -7.27
N LEU A 157 -9.34 -4.38 -7.38
CA LEU A 157 -10.75 -4.77 -7.44
C LEU A 157 -11.50 -4.52 -6.12
N VAL A 158 -10.80 -4.31 -5.01
CA VAL A 158 -11.40 -3.87 -3.73
C VAL A 158 -11.67 -2.36 -3.72
N THR A 159 -10.97 -1.57 -4.54
CA THR A 159 -11.15 -0.11 -4.60
C THR A 159 -12.59 0.35 -4.87
N PRO A 160 -13.38 -0.26 -5.77
CA PRO A 160 -14.80 0.09 -5.91
C PRO A 160 -15.62 -0.14 -4.63
N LEU A 161 -15.32 -1.19 -3.86
CA LEU A 161 -15.98 -1.44 -2.58
C LEU A 161 -15.61 -0.35 -1.57
N ILE A 162 -14.34 0.01 -1.50
CA ILE A 162 -13.86 1.11 -0.65
C ILE A 162 -14.52 2.44 -1.08
N ALA A 163 -14.56 2.74 -2.37
CA ALA A 163 -15.22 3.94 -2.89
C ALA A 163 -16.70 3.96 -2.48
N LEU A 164 -17.39 2.82 -2.51
CA LEU A 164 -18.75 2.72 -1.98
C LEU A 164 -18.80 3.07 -0.49
N VAL A 165 -17.88 2.56 0.34
CA VAL A 165 -17.80 2.94 1.77
C VAL A 165 -17.66 4.45 1.96
N TYR A 166 -16.80 5.11 1.19
CA TYR A 166 -16.51 6.53 1.35
C TYR A 166 -17.62 7.44 0.79
N PHE A 167 -18.22 7.09 -0.35
CA PHE A 167 -19.14 7.96 -1.09
C PHE A 167 -20.62 7.63 -0.88
N TYR A 168 -20.97 6.54 -0.20
CA TYR A 168 -22.36 6.22 0.09
C TYR A 168 -22.96 7.20 1.10
N PRO A 169 -24.18 7.75 0.89
CA PRO A 169 -24.70 8.88 1.68
C PRO A 169 -24.86 8.66 3.18
N ASN A 170 -24.98 7.41 3.62
CA ASN A 170 -25.19 7.07 5.02
C ASN A 170 -24.09 6.13 5.49
N PHE A 171 -23.23 6.61 6.38
CA PHE A 171 -22.21 5.79 7.01
C PHE A 171 -22.81 4.79 8.00
N SER A 172 -22.26 3.58 8.03
CA SER A 172 -22.54 2.59 9.07
C SER A 172 -21.36 1.65 9.23
N THR A 173 -21.22 1.05 10.41
CA THR A 173 -20.19 0.02 10.65
C THR A 173 -20.35 -1.17 9.71
N ALA A 174 -21.58 -1.57 9.37
CA ALA A 174 -21.84 -2.64 8.41
C ALA A 174 -21.31 -2.29 7.01
N LEU A 175 -21.45 -1.03 6.59
CA LEU A 175 -20.89 -0.53 5.33
C LEU A 175 -19.35 -0.60 5.35
N LEU A 176 -18.71 -0.22 6.46
CA LEU A 176 -17.25 -0.30 6.62
C LEU A 176 -16.71 -1.73 6.43
N LEU A 177 -17.51 -2.76 6.75
CA LEU A 177 -17.11 -4.15 6.53
C LEU A 177 -16.95 -4.54 5.05
N LEU A 178 -17.50 -3.78 4.11
CA LEU A 178 -17.22 -3.97 2.68
C LEU A 178 -15.74 -3.73 2.33
N GLY A 179 -15.01 -3.00 3.18
CA GLY A 179 -13.57 -2.79 3.07
C GLY A 179 -12.72 -3.95 3.58
N LEU A 180 -13.29 -4.94 4.28
CA LEU A 180 -12.53 -6.07 4.86
C LEU A 180 -11.62 -6.82 3.87
N PRO A 181 -11.98 -7.01 2.58
CA PRO A 181 -11.07 -7.64 1.63
C PRO A 181 -9.72 -6.92 1.47
N TRP A 182 -9.63 -5.64 1.85
CA TRP A 182 -8.38 -4.87 1.85
C TRP A 182 -7.34 -5.47 2.81
N ILE A 183 -7.77 -5.93 4.00
CA ILE A 183 -6.91 -6.57 5.02
C ILE A 183 -6.07 -7.69 4.41
N VAL A 184 -6.66 -8.49 3.51
CA VAL A 184 -5.96 -9.60 2.87
C VAL A 184 -5.18 -9.13 1.65
N THR A 185 -5.81 -8.32 0.80
CA THR A 185 -5.25 -7.98 -0.51
C THR A 185 -4.12 -6.97 -0.44
N ALA A 186 -4.22 -5.95 0.41
CA ALA A 186 -3.19 -4.92 0.58
C ALA A 186 -1.99 -5.47 1.35
N THR A 187 -2.24 -6.03 2.54
CA THR A 187 -1.22 -6.61 3.42
C THR A 187 -0.51 -7.77 2.72
N GLY A 188 -1.26 -8.63 2.02
CA GLY A 188 -0.70 -9.69 1.18
C GLY A 188 0.13 -9.17 -0.01
N SER A 189 -0.28 -8.07 -0.65
CA SER A 189 0.50 -7.42 -1.73
C SER A 189 1.87 -6.95 -1.23
N MET A 190 1.91 -6.30 -0.05
CA MET A 190 3.14 -5.80 0.55
C MET A 190 4.07 -6.94 0.99
N LEU A 191 3.50 -8.00 1.60
CA LEU A 191 4.25 -9.20 1.96
C LEU A 191 4.88 -9.87 0.73
N LEU A 192 4.07 -10.10 -0.31
CA LEU A 192 4.55 -10.74 -1.53
C LEU A 192 5.61 -9.89 -2.24
N LEU A 193 5.51 -8.56 -2.15
CA LEU A 193 6.49 -7.64 -2.72
C LEU A 193 7.82 -7.73 -1.95
N ALA A 194 7.77 -7.79 -0.62
CA ALA A 194 8.95 -8.04 0.20
C ALA A 194 9.59 -9.41 -0.15
N LEU A 195 8.78 -10.46 -0.25
CA LEU A 195 9.26 -11.79 -0.63
C LEU A 195 9.92 -11.78 -2.02
N PHE A 196 9.34 -11.05 -2.98
CA PHE A 196 9.94 -10.88 -4.30
C PHE A 196 11.35 -10.31 -4.20
N PHE A 197 11.54 -9.16 -3.54
CA PHE A 197 12.87 -8.59 -3.38
C PHE A 197 13.82 -9.51 -2.60
N SER A 198 13.32 -10.24 -1.60
CA SER A 198 14.14 -11.15 -0.78
C SER A 198 14.81 -12.27 -1.58
N VAL A 199 14.12 -12.81 -2.60
CA VAL A 199 14.64 -13.86 -3.48
C VAL A 199 15.86 -13.36 -4.24
N TYR A 200 15.82 -12.12 -4.74
CA TYR A 200 16.93 -11.52 -5.47
C TYR A 200 18.07 -11.09 -4.56
N VAL A 201 17.79 -10.56 -3.36
CA VAL A 201 18.83 -10.26 -2.36
C VAL A 201 19.61 -11.53 -1.98
N ARG A 202 18.92 -12.67 -1.79
CA ARG A 202 19.57 -13.95 -1.47
C ARG A 202 20.39 -14.49 -2.63
N ARG A 203 19.88 -14.40 -3.86
CA ARG A 203 20.63 -14.81 -5.07
C ARG A 203 21.92 -14.01 -5.24
N ASN A 204 21.89 -12.70 -5.01
CA ASN A 204 23.07 -11.85 -5.16
C ASN A 204 24.14 -12.07 -4.07
N ARG A 205 23.76 -12.56 -2.87
CA ARG A 205 24.70 -12.92 -1.79
C ARG A 205 25.36 -14.29 -1.97
N GLY A 206 24.81 -15.14 -2.85
CA GLY A 206 25.18 -16.55 -2.97
C GLY A 206 26.47 -16.85 -3.74
N GLY A 207 27.22 -15.86 -4.22
CA GLY A 207 28.60 -16.03 -4.72
C GLY A 207 28.83 -16.93 -5.95
N THR A 208 27.87 -17.75 -6.37
CA THR A 208 27.94 -18.49 -7.63
C THR A 208 27.19 -17.72 -8.71
N PRO A 209 27.87 -17.14 -9.71
CA PRO A 209 27.22 -16.78 -10.96
C PRO A 209 26.83 -18.10 -11.64
N THR A 210 25.62 -18.59 -11.38
CA THR A 210 25.00 -19.51 -12.33
C THR A 210 24.66 -18.68 -13.57
N THR A 211 25.63 -18.64 -14.49
CA THR A 211 25.38 -18.68 -15.92
C THR A 211 24.28 -19.71 -16.21
N PHE A 212 23.46 -19.44 -17.24
CA PHE A 212 22.21 -20.11 -17.66
C PHE A 212 20.97 -19.61 -16.89
N ILE A 213 20.13 -18.72 -17.44
CA ILE A 213 19.49 -18.83 -18.76
C ILE A 213 19.77 -17.59 -19.59
N ALA A 214 20.33 -17.85 -20.77
CA ALA A 214 20.51 -16.91 -21.84
C ALA A 214 19.20 -16.15 -22.14
N TRP A 215 19.34 -14.85 -22.31
CA TRP A 215 18.63 -14.16 -23.37
C TRP A 215 18.89 -14.93 -24.67
N GLN A 216 17.93 -15.75 -25.08
CA GLN A 216 17.82 -16.12 -26.49
C GLN A 216 17.37 -14.86 -27.23
N THR A 217 18.36 -14.10 -27.70
CA THR A 217 18.23 -13.38 -28.95
C THR A 217 18.12 -14.40 -30.10
N SER A 218 17.32 -14.03 -31.11
CA SER A 218 17.30 -14.56 -32.47
C SER A 218 16.47 -15.84 -32.73
N ILE A 219 15.19 -15.68 -33.09
CA ILE A 219 14.60 -15.77 -34.46
C ILE A 219 13.19 -15.18 -34.39
#